data_AF-A0A1F9V312-F1
#
_entry.id   AF-A0A1F9V312-F1
#
_cell.length_a   1.000
_cell.length_b   1.000
_cell.length_c   1.000
_cell.angle_alpha   90.00
_cell.angle_beta   90.00
_cell.angle_gamma   90.00
#
_symmetry.space_group_name_H-M   'P 1'
#
loop_
_entity.id
_entity.type
_entity.pdbx_description
1 polymer ?
#
loop_
_entity_poly.entity_id
_entity_poly.type
_entity_poly.pdbx_seq_one_letter_code
_entity_poly.pdbx_strand_id
1 'polypeptide(L)' 'MKCPSCSADNKDTALHCKKCGGSLIVMWSPSIQWHARTLGVIIAGLVVFYFLANWMLKPYLREIPPEVTPWLKKSQNIHQ' A
#
# COMPACT_ATOMS: atom_id res chain seq x y z
N MET A 1 -1.15 32.31 13.12
CA MET A 1 -0.66 30.96 13.45
C MET A 1 0.69 31.00 14.17
N LYS A 2 0.92 30.08 15.12
CA LYS A 2 2.20 29.97 15.83
C LYS A 2 3.19 29.12 15.02
N CYS A 3 4.44 29.58 14.96
CA CYS A 3 5.51 28.79 14.34
C CYS A 3 5.83 27.55 15.18
N PRO A 4 5.84 26.33 14.60
CA PRO A 4 6.14 25.11 15.36
C PRO A 4 7.59 25.05 15.87
N SER A 5 8.52 25.80 15.25
CA SER A 5 9.94 25.80 15.64
C SER A 5 10.28 26.83 16.73
N CYS A 6 9.67 28.02 16.70
CA CYS A 6 10.05 29.13 17.60
C CYS A 6 8.87 29.78 18.35
N SER A 7 7.66 29.25 18.20
CA SER A 7 6.42 29.72 18.85
C SER A 7 6.02 31.18 18.59
N ALA A 8 6.68 31.89 17.66
CA ALA A 8 6.30 33.25 17.29
C ALA A 8 4.96 33.28 16.55
N ASP A 9 4.16 34.32 16.79
CA ASP A 9 2.93 34.57 16.05
C ASP A 9 3.20 35.13 14.65
N ASN A 10 2.60 34.51 13.64
CA ASN A 10 2.69 34.90 12.23
C ASN A 10 1.28 35.05 11.63
N LYS A 11 1.17 35.77 10.51
CA LYS A 11 -0.08 35.84 9.73
C LYS A 11 -0.48 34.44 9.27
N ASP A 12 -1.77 34.15 9.21
CA ASP A 12 -2.27 32.80 8.86
C ASP A 12 -1.97 32.38 7.42
N THR A 13 -1.67 33.33 6.54
CA THR A 13 -1.26 33.10 5.14
C THR A 13 0.26 33.10 4.94
N ALA A 14 1.06 33.24 5.99
CA ALA A 14 2.51 33.25 5.87
C ALA A 14 3.06 31.85 5.60
N LEU A 15 3.85 31.69 4.52
CA LEU A 15 4.52 30.43 4.19
C LEU A 15 5.78 30.19 5.06
N HIS A 16 6.42 31.27 5.49
CA HIS A 16 7.65 31.24 6.29
C HIS A 16 7.50 32.10 7.55
N CYS A 17 8.15 31.69 8.64
CA CYS A 17 8.15 32.43 9.89
C CYS A 17 8.97 33.71 9.79
N LYS A 18 8.42 34.84 10.22
CA LYS A 18 9.10 36.15 10.25
C LYS A 18 10.32 36.18 11.19
N LYS A 19 10.33 35.34 12.23
CA LYS A 19 11.38 35.34 13.27
C LYS A 19 12.54 34.39 12.95
N CYS A 20 12.25 33.15 12.56
CA CYS A 20 13.27 32.12 12.34
C CYS A 20 13.43 31.68 10.89
N GLY A 21 12.60 32.16 9.96
CA GLY A 21 12.62 31.74 8.55
C GLY A 21 12.08 30.33 8.27
N GLY A 22 11.75 29.55 9.32
CA GLY A 22 11.26 28.18 9.19
C GLY A 22 9.93 28.11 8.42
N SER A 23 9.74 27.00 7.68
CA SER A 23 8.47 26.72 6.98
C SER A 23 7.32 26.63 7.97
N LEU A 24 6.23 27.32 7.67
CA LEU A 24 4.97 27.23 8.39
C LEU A 24 4.04 26.17 7.78
N ILE A 25 4.43 25.57 6.65
CA ILE A 25 3.71 24.49 6.00
C ILE A 25 3.93 23.22 6.82
N VAL A 26 2.91 22.83 7.58
CA VAL A 26 2.87 21.55 8.28
C VAL A 26 2.33 20.52 7.30
N MET A 27 3.22 19.77 6.65
CA MET A 27 2.83 18.60 5.86
C MET A 27 2.64 17.42 6.82
N TRP A 28 1.41 16.94 6.94
CA TRP A 28 1.14 15.72 7.70
C TRP A 28 1.84 14.54 7.03
N SER A 29 2.54 13.73 7.82
CA SER A 29 3.10 12.46 7.37
C SER A 29 2.84 11.37 8.42
N PRO A 30 2.50 10.14 8.01
CA PRO A 30 2.33 9.05 8.95
C PRO A 30 3.68 8.60 9.53
N SER A 31 3.65 8.03 10.73
CA SER A 31 4.84 7.40 11.32
C SER A 31 5.22 6.10 10.57
N ILE A 32 6.45 5.65 10.72
CA ILE A 32 6.90 4.38 10.12
C ILE A 32 6.08 3.18 10.64
N GLN A 33 5.63 3.24 11.90
CA GLN A 33 4.78 2.23 12.52
C GLN A 33 3.41 2.17 11.85
N TRP A 34 2.84 3.33 11.48
CA TRP A 34 1.61 3.38 10.70
C TRP A 34 1.79 2.71 9.34
N HIS A 35 2.88 3.03 8.62
CA HIS A 35 3.15 2.43 7.31
C HIS A 35 3.30 0.91 7.40
N ALA A 36 4.08 0.40 8.36
CA ALA A 36 4.28 -1.03 8.55
C ALA A 36 2.95 -1.75 8.86
N ARG A 37 2.12 -1.18 9.73
CA ARG A 37 0.81 -1.73 10.05
C ARG A 37 -0.12 -1.75 8.84
N THR A 38 -0.21 -0.63 8.11
CA THR A 38 -1.06 -0.50 6.92
C THR A 38 -0.63 -1.48 5.83
N LEU A 39 0.66 -1.58 5.55
CA LEU A 39 1.19 -2.54 4.57
C LEU A 39 0.92 -3.98 4.99
N GLY A 40 1.11 -4.31 6.27
CA GLY A 40 0.79 -5.63 6.80
C GLY A 40 -0.68 -6.01 6.59
N VAL A 41 -1.61 -5.08 6.85
CA VAL A 41 -3.05 -5.30 6.62
C VAL A 41 -3.36 -5.50 5.14
N ILE A 42 -2.80 -4.67 4.25
CA ILE A 42 -3.03 -4.79 2.79
C ILE A 42 -2.54 -6.14 2.28
N ILE A 43 -1.31 -6.53 2.63
CA ILE A 43 -0.71 -7.79 2.19
C ILE A 43 -1.52 -8.97 2.73
N ALA A 44 -1.87 -8.97 4.01
CA ALA A 44 -2.71 -10.03 4.60
C ALA A 44 -4.07 -10.14 3.89
N GLY A 45 -4.70 -8.99 3.60
CA GLY A 45 -5.96 -8.94 2.84
C GLY A 45 -5.82 -9.53 1.43
N LEU A 46 -4.76 -9.18 0.70
CA LEU A 46 -4.50 -9.72 -0.64
C LEU A 46 -4.23 -11.23 -0.61
N VAL A 47 -3.50 -11.72 0.38
CA VAL A 47 -3.24 -13.15 0.56
C VAL A 47 -4.54 -13.91 0.82
N VAL A 48 -5.36 -13.44 1.76
CA VAL A 48 -6.67 -14.04 2.07
C VAL A 48 -7.58 -14.01 0.83
N PHE A 49 -7.64 -12.86 0.14
CA PHE A 49 -8.41 -12.71 -1.08
C PHE A 49 -7.95 -13.69 -2.17
N TYR A 50 -6.64 -13.84 -2.38
CA TYR A 50 -6.10 -14.78 -3.35
C TYR A 50 -6.55 -16.22 -3.06
N PHE A 51 -6.46 -16.67 -1.80
CA PHE A 51 -6.88 -18.03 -1.44
C PHE A 51 -8.39 -18.24 -1.58
N LEU A 52 -9.19 -17.25 -1.20
CA LEU A 52 -10.64 -17.28 -1.39
C LEU A 52 -11.01 -17.32 -2.87
N ALA A 53 -10.42 -16.46 -3.69
CA ALA A 53 -10.63 -16.42 -5.11
C ALA A 53 -10.18 -17.72 -5.77
N ASN A 54 -9.01 -18.25 -5.41
CA ASN A 54 -8.53 -19.54 -5.91
C ASN A 54 -9.49 -20.68 -5.53
N TRP A 55 -9.95 -20.73 -4.28
CA TRP A 55 -10.91 -21.74 -3.84
C TRP A 55 -12.24 -21.65 -4.60
N MET A 56 -12.77 -20.43 -4.79
CA MET A 56 -14.05 -20.18 -5.45
C MET A 56 -14.00 -20.34 -6.98
N LEU A 57 -12.88 -19.97 -7.60
CA LEU A 57 -12.72 -19.94 -9.06
C LEU A 57 -12.15 -21.24 -9.64
N LYS A 58 -11.55 -22.11 -8.81
CA LYS A 58 -11.08 -23.46 -9.20
C LYS A 58 -12.05 -24.23 -10.11
N PRO A 59 -13.35 -24.38 -9.79
CA PRO A 59 -14.27 -25.13 -10.65
C PRO A 59 -14.58 -24.44 -11.98
N TYR A 60 -14.25 -23.15 -12.14
CA TYR A 60 -14.47 -22.38 -13.35
C TYR A 60 -13.21 -22.25 -14.22
N LEU A 61 -12.07 -22.77 -13.76
CA LEU A 61 -10.82 -22.78 -14.51
C LEU A 61 -10.85 -23.92 -15.54
N ARG A 62 -10.79 -23.54 -16.82
CA ARG A 62 -10.63 -24.48 -17.94
C ARG A 62 -9.24 -25.10 -17.91
N GLU A 63 -9.15 -26.40 -18.10
CA GLU A 63 -7.87 -27.06 -18.38
C GLU A 63 -7.28 -26.55 -19.70
N ILE A 64 -6.08 -25.99 -19.66
CA ILE A 64 -5.39 -25.50 -20.85
C ILE A 64 -4.66 -26.68 -21.49
N PRO A 65 -4.98 -27.00 -22.75
CA PRO A 65 -4.33 -28.10 -23.43
C PRO A 65 -2.82 -27.85 -23.63
N PRO A 66 -1.97 -28.88 -23.49
CA PRO A 66 -0.54 -28.72 -23.69
C PRO A 66 -0.17 -28.36 -25.13
N GLU A 67 -1.02 -28.65 -26.12
CA GLU A 67 -0.78 -28.29 -27.52
C GLU A 67 -0.76 -26.76 -27.75
N VAL A 68 -1.54 -25.99 -26.98
CA VAL A 68 -1.59 -24.53 -27.10
C VAL A 68 -0.67 -23.81 -26.13
N THR A 69 -0.16 -24.49 -25.09
CA THR A 69 0.80 -23.94 -24.13
C THR A 69 1.98 -24.89 -23.85
N PRO A 70 2.82 -25.20 -24.85
CA PRO A 70 3.95 -26.14 -24.70
C PRO A 70 5.05 -25.64 -23.74
N TRP A 71 5.11 -24.33 -23.47
CA TRP A 71 6.03 -23.74 -22.49
C TRP A 71 5.55 -23.87 -21.04
N LEU A 72 4.27 -24.23 -20.82
CA LEU A 72 3.67 -24.37 -19.49
C LEU A 72 3.89 -25.80 -18.96
N LYS A 73 5.11 -26.12 -18.52
CA LYS A 73 5.41 -27.44 -17.96
C LYS A 73 4.64 -27.68 -16.65
N LYS A 74 3.72 -28.66 -16.68
CA LYS A 74 3.17 -29.40 -15.51
C LYS A 74 2.23 -28.62 -14.57
N SER A 75 1.06 -28.18 -15.07
CA SER A 75 -0.08 -27.85 -14.19
C SER A 75 -0.83 -29.11 -13.69
N GLN A 76 -0.74 -30.24 -14.40
CA GLN A 76 -1.50 -31.47 -14.12
C GLN A 76 -1.05 -32.27 -12.88
N ASN A 77 -0.04 -31.81 -12.12
CA ASN A 77 0.48 -32.54 -10.94
C ASN A 77 0.39 -31.74 -9.64
N ILE A 78 -0.34 -30.62 -9.63
CA ILE A 78 -0.57 -29.80 -8.42
C ILE A 78 -1.77 -30.36 -7.61
N HIS A 79 -2.45 -31.39 -8.13
CA HIS A 79 -3.66 -31.99 -7.56
C HIS A 79 -3.62 -33.52 -7.39
N GLN A 80 -2.42 -34.13 -7.37
CA GLN A 80 -2.28 -35.52 -6.91
C GLN A 80 -2.06 -35.57 -5.39
#